data_AF-A0A2N8TW57-F1
#
_entry.id   AF-A0A2N8TW57-F1
#
_cell.length_a   1.000
_cell.length_b   1.000
_cell.length_c   1.000
_cell.angle_alpha   90.00
_cell.angle_beta   90.00
_cell.angle_gamma   90.00
#
_symmetry.space_group_name_H-M   'P 1'
#
loop_
_entity.id
_entity.type
_entity.pdbx_description
1 polymer ?
#
loop_
_entity_poly.entity_id
_entity_poly.type
_entity_poly.pdbx_seq_one_letter_code
_entity_poly.pdbx_strand_id
1 'polypeptide(L)'
;MPPTGGSPERGVTATTFAVLRRHRATVAGTTARVVGLCGLLALLMTAATFALAWPVFTHMRNQRIWYHHREDPYLHDHTDLALAALCALPLFLALLGTGSAALQTVCSRAVAAGTQGLSQGDRARVADRARLPPVLSVYALRGLIVWPLPLLATFVADRLTGYSLDTPEPLERGSWLHTLVEAFPVAAVSAAVLLRLALALAPAAAAAGLGPRAALRRSWSLTWTRSGFARVLALALPLTVLTTGTVRLVTQLALPLRPLVRDFLEQATGNFFAAYYAGILAPVLVGILATAAVTLPLTFTAFATLYDHLLPRTPPRCAEGSVDSTVRRT
;
A
#
# COMPACT_ATOMS: atom_id res chain seq x y z
N MET A 1 -24.70 -27.29 -36.84
CA MET A 1 -23.91 -26.03 -36.78
C MET A 1 -23.50 -25.79 -35.33
N PRO A 2 -22.20 -25.68 -35.01
CA PRO A 2 -21.77 -25.29 -33.67
C PRO A 2 -21.97 -23.78 -33.48
N PRO A 3 -22.37 -23.31 -32.29
CA PRO A 3 -22.54 -21.88 -32.03
C PRO A 3 -21.18 -21.17 -32.00
N THR A 4 -20.94 -20.30 -32.97
CA THR A 4 -19.80 -19.37 -33.09
C THR A 4 -19.99 -18.13 -32.19
N GLY A 5 -20.32 -18.35 -30.92
CA GLY A 5 -20.55 -17.29 -29.92
C GLY A 5 -19.31 -16.96 -29.07
N GLY A 6 -18.11 -17.04 -29.63
CA GLY A 6 -16.89 -16.70 -28.91
C GLY A 6 -16.57 -15.22 -29.06
N SER A 7 -17.16 -14.34 -28.24
CA SER A 7 -16.67 -12.96 -28.16
C SER A 7 -15.18 -13.01 -27.78
N PRO A 8 -14.28 -12.31 -28.49
CA PRO A 8 -12.85 -12.36 -28.18
C PRO A 8 -12.64 -11.91 -26.73
N GLU A 9 -11.95 -12.74 -25.94
CA GLU A 9 -11.55 -12.37 -24.59
C GLU A 9 -10.72 -11.09 -24.65
N ARG A 10 -11.30 -9.98 -24.20
CA ARG A 10 -10.56 -8.72 -24.09
C ARG A 10 -9.45 -8.91 -23.06
N GLY A 11 -8.23 -8.50 -23.40
CA GLY A 11 -7.09 -8.55 -22.49
C GLY A 11 -7.33 -7.78 -21.18
N VAL A 12 -6.60 -8.15 -20.12
CA VAL A 12 -6.71 -7.58 -18.75
C VAL A 12 -6.57 -6.04 -18.76
N THR A 13 -5.68 -5.50 -19.59
CA THR A 13 -5.49 -4.04 -19.72
C THR A 13 -6.71 -3.36 -20.34
N ALA A 14 -7.23 -3.89 -21.45
CA ALA A 14 -8.41 -3.36 -22.13
C ALA A 14 -9.66 -3.43 -21.24
N THR A 15 -9.83 -4.50 -20.47
CA THR A 15 -10.94 -4.62 -19.50
C THR A 15 -10.79 -3.65 -18.34
N THR A 16 -9.57 -3.47 -17.82
CA THR A 16 -9.29 -2.46 -16.77
C THR A 16 -9.68 -1.05 -17.22
N PHE A 17 -9.22 -0.62 -18.40
CA PHE A 17 -9.56 0.69 -18.95
C PHE A 17 -11.06 0.83 -19.24
N ALA A 18 -11.71 -0.22 -19.73
CA ALA A 18 -13.16 -0.20 -19.96
C ALA A 18 -13.95 -0.01 -18.66
N VAL A 19 -13.57 -0.71 -17.59
CA VAL A 19 -14.20 -0.58 -16.26
C VAL A 19 -13.96 0.83 -15.69
N LEU A 20 -12.72 1.31 -15.73
CA LEU A 20 -12.37 2.66 -15.26
C LEU A 20 -13.14 3.73 -16.03
N ARG A 21 -13.25 3.62 -17.35
CA ARG A 21 -14.01 4.58 -18.17
C ARG A 21 -15.49 4.56 -17.86
N ARG A 22 -16.08 3.37 -17.68
CA ARG A 22 -17.52 3.19 -17.38
C ARG A 22 -17.89 3.72 -15.99
N HIS A 23 -17.04 3.48 -14.99
CA HIS A 23 -17.28 3.87 -13.60
C HIS A 23 -16.46 5.10 -13.16
N ARG A 24 -16.00 5.92 -14.11
CA ARG A 24 -15.05 7.03 -13.86
C ARG A 24 -15.49 7.97 -12.75
N ALA A 25 -16.77 8.36 -12.75
CA ALA A 25 -17.28 9.35 -11.80
C ALA A 25 -17.32 8.79 -10.38
N THR A 26 -17.79 7.54 -10.23
CA THR A 26 -17.84 6.86 -8.93
C THR A 26 -16.43 6.61 -8.39
N VAL A 27 -15.54 6.05 -9.21
CA VAL A 27 -14.16 5.73 -8.81
C VAL A 27 -13.36 7.00 -8.51
N ALA A 28 -13.43 8.03 -9.35
CA ALA A 28 -12.74 9.30 -9.10
C ALA A 28 -13.30 10.01 -7.85
N GLY A 29 -14.64 10.05 -7.69
CA GLY A 29 -15.27 10.65 -6.53
C GLY A 29 -14.91 9.96 -5.22
N THR A 30 -14.91 8.62 -5.18
CA THR A 30 -14.48 7.87 -3.99
C THR A 30 -12.99 8.02 -3.75
N THR A 31 -12.17 8.05 -4.80
CA THR A 31 -10.72 8.24 -4.67
C THR A 31 -10.40 9.60 -4.09
N ALA A 32 -11.01 10.67 -4.63
CA ALA A 32 -10.84 12.02 -4.10
C ALA A 32 -11.30 12.11 -2.63
N ARG A 33 -12.42 11.49 -2.27
CA ARG A 33 -12.90 11.46 -0.88
C ARG A 33 -11.96 10.70 0.05
N VAL A 34 -11.53 9.49 -0.31
CA VAL A 34 -10.64 8.69 0.53
C VAL A 34 -9.27 9.34 0.65
N VAL A 35 -8.66 9.76 -0.46
CA VAL A 35 -7.36 10.44 -0.44
C VAL A 35 -7.46 11.79 0.28
N GLY A 36 -8.55 12.54 0.10
CA GLY A 36 -8.80 13.79 0.82
C GLY A 36 -8.95 13.60 2.32
N LEU A 37 -9.76 12.62 2.75
CA LEU A 37 -9.94 12.29 4.17
C LEU A 37 -8.65 11.73 4.79
N CYS A 38 -7.95 10.85 4.09
CA CYS A 38 -6.63 10.35 4.51
C CYS A 38 -5.62 11.50 4.58
N GLY A 39 -5.61 12.42 3.62
CA GLY A 39 -4.74 13.58 3.65
C GLY A 39 -5.04 14.50 4.83
N LEU A 40 -6.33 14.78 5.09
CA LEU A 40 -6.76 15.62 6.20
C LEU A 40 -6.44 14.99 7.55
N LEU A 41 -6.72 13.68 7.72
CA LEU A 41 -6.36 12.98 8.95
C LEU A 41 -4.85 12.91 9.12
N ALA A 42 -4.09 12.60 8.07
CA ALA A 42 -2.64 12.60 8.12
C ALA A 42 -2.09 13.97 8.53
N LEU A 43 -2.64 15.06 8.00
CA LEU A 43 -2.25 16.42 8.35
C LEU A 43 -2.57 16.73 9.82
N LEU A 44 -3.75 16.35 10.31
CA LEU A 44 -4.09 16.47 11.74
C LEU A 44 -3.14 15.68 12.64
N MET A 45 -2.82 14.45 12.24
CA MET A 45 -1.88 13.60 12.97
C MET A 45 -0.47 14.20 12.98
N THR A 46 0.03 14.69 11.85
CA THR A 46 1.31 15.39 11.76
C THR A 46 1.32 16.63 12.63
N ALA A 47 0.26 17.46 12.59
CA ALA A 47 0.14 18.64 13.44
C ALA A 47 0.15 18.28 14.94
N ALA A 48 -0.57 17.23 15.34
CA ALA A 48 -0.56 16.74 16.71
C ALA A 48 0.83 16.23 17.14
N THR A 49 1.53 15.48 16.27
CA THR A 49 2.91 15.05 16.54
C THR A 49 3.85 16.24 16.72
N PHE A 50 3.72 17.27 15.88
CA PHE A 50 4.51 18.50 16.01
C PHE A 50 4.18 19.28 17.29
N ALA A 51 2.91 19.32 17.70
CA ALA A 51 2.50 19.93 18.96
C ALA A 51 3.07 19.17 20.17
N LEU A 52 3.07 17.83 20.14
CA LEU A 52 3.68 17.00 21.18
C LEU A 52 5.21 17.13 21.22
N ALA A 53 5.85 17.27 20.05
CA ALA A 53 7.29 17.49 19.92
C ALA A 53 7.72 18.95 20.16
N TRP A 54 6.77 19.86 20.40
CA TRP A 54 7.06 21.29 20.58
C TRP A 54 8.06 21.58 21.71
N PRO A 55 8.01 20.92 22.89
CA PRO A 55 9.00 21.10 23.93
C PRO A 55 10.42 20.71 23.45
N VAL A 56 10.53 19.63 22.67
CA VAL A 56 11.79 19.16 22.08
C VAL A 56 12.35 20.19 21.11
N PHE A 57 11.52 20.72 20.20
CA PHE A 57 11.94 21.78 19.28
C PHE A 57 12.37 23.06 20.01
N THR A 58 11.72 23.38 21.12
CA THR A 58 12.08 24.55 21.95
C THR A 58 13.41 24.33 22.65
N HIS A 59 13.63 23.12 23.18
CA HIS A 59 14.89 22.73 23.80
C HIS A 59 16.06 22.81 22.79
N MET A 60 15.89 22.23 21.60
CA MET A 60 16.89 22.29 20.53
C MET A 60 17.23 23.73 20.13
N ARG A 61 16.20 24.59 20.00
CA ARG A 61 16.40 26.03 19.71
C ARG A 61 17.27 26.70 20.77
N ASN A 62 16.92 26.50 22.05
CA ASN A 62 17.63 27.12 23.16
C ASN A 62 19.06 26.59 23.31
N GLN A 63 19.27 25.29 23.13
CA GLN A 63 20.60 24.70 23.10
C GLN A 63 21.44 25.29 21.96
N ARG A 64 20.91 25.36 20.73
CA ARG A 64 21.64 25.96 19.61
C ARG A 64 22.07 27.40 19.90
N ILE A 65 21.19 28.22 20.48
CA ILE A 65 21.51 29.60 20.88
C ILE A 65 22.65 29.60 21.89
N TRP A 66 22.59 28.72 22.89
CA TRP A 66 23.62 28.63 23.94
C TRP A 66 24.98 28.16 23.40
N TYR A 67 25.02 27.14 22.54
CA TYR A 67 26.23 26.66 21.88
C TYR A 67 26.84 27.74 21.00
N HIS A 68 26.00 28.50 20.28
CA HIS A 68 26.45 29.64 19.49
C HIS A 68 27.12 30.74 20.34
N HIS A 69 26.58 31.02 21.53
CA HIS A 69 27.21 31.96 22.47
C HIS A 69 28.53 31.44 23.06
N ARG A 70 28.77 30.13 23.05
CA ARG A 70 30.00 29.49 23.51
C ARG A 70 31.02 29.21 22.42
N GLU A 71 30.70 29.55 21.17
CA GLU A 71 31.52 29.22 19.99
C GLU A 71 31.77 27.71 19.80
N ASP A 72 30.98 26.87 20.49
CA ASP A 72 31.07 25.41 20.44
C ASP A 72 30.19 24.85 19.30
N PRO A 73 30.62 23.77 18.61
CA PRO A 73 29.80 23.14 17.57
C PRO A 73 28.56 22.47 18.17
N TYR A 74 27.38 22.80 17.63
CA TYR A 74 26.13 22.17 18.02
C TYR A 74 26.00 20.76 17.42
N LEU A 75 26.12 19.73 18.27
CA LEU A 75 25.80 18.35 17.92
C LEU A 75 24.30 18.12 18.08
N HIS A 76 23.66 17.77 16.97
CA HIS A 76 22.21 17.63 16.90
C HIS A 76 21.80 16.21 17.29
N ASP A 77 21.14 16.05 18.43
CA ASP A 77 20.57 14.76 18.87
C ASP A 77 19.14 14.59 18.31
N HIS A 78 18.95 13.58 17.47
CA HIS A 78 17.67 13.31 16.81
C HIS A 78 16.77 12.33 17.57
N THR A 79 17.24 11.78 18.70
CA THR A 79 16.64 10.61 19.34
C THR A 79 15.20 10.84 19.79
N ASP A 80 14.92 11.98 20.44
CA ASP A 80 13.57 12.31 20.92
C ASP A 80 12.58 12.54 19.78
N LEU A 81 13.05 13.13 18.68
CA LEU A 81 12.23 13.35 17.48
C LEU A 81 11.91 12.02 16.78
N ALA A 82 12.90 11.13 16.71
CA ALA A 82 12.72 9.80 16.15
C ALA A 82 11.70 8.98 16.96
N LEU A 83 11.73 9.08 18.30
CA LEU A 83 10.78 8.41 19.18
C LEU A 83 9.35 8.93 18.98
N ALA A 84 9.17 10.26 18.90
CA ALA A 84 7.87 10.85 18.61
C ALA A 84 7.32 10.40 17.24
N ALA A 85 8.18 10.33 16.21
CA ALA A 85 7.80 9.80 14.90
C ALA A 85 7.44 8.31 14.95
N LEU A 86 8.17 7.51 15.73
CA LEU A 86 7.93 6.08 15.91
C LEU A 86 6.57 5.83 16.58
N CYS A 87 6.21 6.65 17.58
CA CYS A 87 4.90 6.59 18.24
C CYS A 87 3.74 6.94 17.31
N ALA A 88 3.95 7.84 16.34
CA ALA A 88 2.92 8.24 15.37
C ALA A 88 2.78 7.24 14.20
N LEU A 89 3.83 6.48 13.89
CA LEU A 89 3.87 5.49 12.81
C LEU A 89 2.68 4.52 12.76
N PRO A 90 2.24 3.85 13.86
CA PRO A 90 1.12 2.91 13.80
C PRO A 90 -0.19 3.57 13.33
N LEU A 91 -0.40 4.84 13.65
CA LEU A 91 -1.60 5.58 13.26
C LEU A 91 -1.60 5.88 11.75
N PHE A 92 -0.44 6.27 11.20
CA PHE A 92 -0.28 6.42 9.75
C PHE A 92 -0.46 5.10 9.00
N LEU A 93 0.04 3.99 9.55
CA LEU A 93 -0.15 2.66 8.96
C LEU A 93 -1.62 2.21 8.97
N ALA A 94 -2.34 2.47 10.07
CA ALA A 94 -3.77 2.20 10.16
C ALA A 94 -4.57 3.03 9.14
N LEU A 95 -4.22 4.30 8.98
CA LEU A 95 -4.83 5.19 7.99
C LEU A 95 -4.57 4.71 6.55
N LEU A 96 -3.34 4.32 6.24
CA LEU A 96 -2.98 3.79 4.93
C LEU A 96 -3.72 2.48 4.64
N GLY A 97 -3.82 1.59 5.63
CA GLY A 97 -4.52 0.31 5.51
C GLY A 97 -6.03 0.47 5.29
N THR A 98 -6.68 1.34 6.06
CA THR A 98 -8.12 1.63 5.94
C THR A 98 -8.45 2.30 4.61
N GLY A 99 -7.67 3.31 4.20
CA GLY A 99 -7.84 3.99 2.91
C GLY A 99 -7.65 3.03 1.72
N SER A 100 -6.60 2.20 1.77
CA SER A 100 -6.35 1.18 0.74
C SER A 100 -7.47 0.15 0.67
N ALA A 101 -7.97 -0.33 1.81
CA ALA A 101 -9.07 -1.29 1.86
C ALA A 101 -10.36 -0.70 1.27
N ALA A 102 -10.69 0.55 1.61
CA ALA A 102 -11.85 1.24 1.05
C ALA A 102 -11.76 1.34 -0.48
N LEU A 103 -10.63 1.80 -1.01
CA LEU A 103 -10.44 1.92 -2.46
C LEU A 103 -10.45 0.56 -3.17
N GLN A 104 -9.81 -0.46 -2.59
CA GLN A 104 -9.81 -1.81 -3.14
C GLN A 104 -11.24 -2.38 -3.21
N THR A 105 -12.07 -2.19 -2.18
CA THR A 105 -13.47 -2.66 -2.22
C THR A 105 -14.29 -1.98 -3.31
N VAL A 106 -14.13 -0.67 -3.51
CA VAL A 106 -14.83 0.08 -4.57
C VAL A 106 -14.37 -0.38 -5.95
N CYS A 107 -13.06 -0.53 -6.15
CA CYS A 107 -12.48 -0.97 -7.41
C CYS A 107 -12.94 -2.40 -7.77
N SER A 108 -12.90 -3.33 -6.81
CA SER A 108 -13.38 -4.70 -7.00
C SER A 108 -14.88 -4.76 -7.30
N ARG A 109 -15.71 -3.92 -6.66
CA ARG A 109 -17.15 -3.82 -6.97
C ARG A 109 -17.39 -3.29 -8.39
N ALA A 110 -16.64 -2.28 -8.83
CA ALA A 110 -16.76 -1.73 -10.18
C ALA A 110 -16.40 -2.79 -11.25
N VAL A 111 -15.39 -3.63 -10.99
CA VAL A 111 -15.02 -4.73 -11.87
C VAL A 111 -16.12 -5.79 -11.93
N ALA A 112 -16.62 -6.26 -10.78
CA ALA A 112 -17.69 -7.27 -10.72
C ALA A 112 -18.98 -6.83 -11.43
N ALA A 113 -19.35 -5.54 -11.33
CA ALA A 113 -20.51 -4.97 -12.01
C ALA A 113 -20.34 -4.90 -13.55
N GLY A 114 -19.10 -4.91 -14.05
CA GLY A 114 -18.78 -4.89 -15.47
C GLY A 114 -18.76 -6.28 -16.11
N THR A 115 -18.37 -7.32 -15.35
CA THR A 115 -18.26 -8.71 -15.82
C THR A 115 -19.58 -9.47 -15.78
N GLN A 116 -20.47 -9.16 -14.84
CA GLN A 116 -21.75 -9.85 -14.71
C GLN A 116 -22.90 -8.86 -15.00
N GLY A 117 -23.62 -9.09 -16.10
CA GLY A 117 -24.86 -8.37 -16.42
C GLY A 117 -25.98 -8.74 -15.45
N LEU A 118 -25.82 -8.41 -14.16
CA LEU A 118 -26.66 -8.92 -13.08
C LEU A 118 -27.98 -8.15 -12.95
N SER A 119 -29.04 -8.95 -12.78
CA SER A 119 -30.36 -8.55 -12.28
C SER A 119 -30.24 -7.85 -10.92
N GLN A 120 -31.18 -6.94 -10.65
CA GLN A 120 -31.24 -6.06 -9.48
C GLN A 120 -31.20 -6.81 -8.13
N GLY A 121 -31.62 -8.08 -8.09
CA GLY A 121 -31.56 -8.94 -6.90
C GLY A 121 -30.14 -9.44 -6.52
N ASP A 122 -29.26 -9.65 -7.50
CA ASP A 122 -27.87 -10.06 -7.23
C ASP A 122 -26.98 -8.87 -6.84
N ARG A 123 -27.35 -7.65 -7.23
CA ARG A 123 -26.69 -6.42 -6.74
C ARG A 123 -26.81 -6.27 -5.22
N ALA A 124 -27.94 -6.67 -4.63
CA ALA A 124 -28.13 -6.65 -3.18
C ALA A 124 -27.22 -7.66 -2.46
N ARG A 125 -27.05 -8.86 -3.00
CA ARG A 125 -26.13 -9.89 -2.44
C ARG A 125 -24.65 -9.54 -2.61
N VAL A 126 -24.29 -8.83 -3.68
CA VAL A 126 -22.92 -8.32 -3.90
C VAL A 126 -22.64 -7.09 -3.02
N ALA A 127 -23.64 -6.25 -2.76
CA ALA A 127 -23.53 -5.12 -1.83
C ALA A 127 -23.25 -5.60 -0.39
N ASP A 128 -23.89 -6.69 0.04
CA ASP A 128 -23.77 -7.26 1.40
C ASP A 128 -22.46 -8.05 1.64
N ARG A 129 -21.82 -8.55 0.56
CA ARG A 129 -20.58 -9.36 0.63
C ARG A 129 -19.29 -8.57 0.81
N ALA A 130 -19.26 -7.28 0.51
CA ALA A 130 -18.05 -6.47 0.62
C ALA A 130 -18.04 -5.70 1.95
N ARG A 131 -17.80 -6.44 3.03
CA ARG A 131 -17.47 -5.83 4.33
C ARG A 131 -16.00 -5.40 4.30
N LEU A 132 -15.74 -4.12 4.59
CA LEU A 132 -14.41 -3.55 4.84
C LEU A 132 -13.50 -4.40 5.78
N PRO A 133 -14.00 -5.00 6.89
CA PRO A 133 -13.16 -5.73 7.84
C PRO A 133 -12.35 -6.90 7.24
N PRO A 134 -12.93 -7.80 6.40
CA PRO A 134 -12.17 -8.83 5.69
C PRO A 134 -10.98 -8.28 4.90
N VAL A 135 -11.17 -7.22 4.12
CA VAL A 135 -10.10 -6.63 3.30
C VAL A 135 -9.02 -6.01 4.18
N LEU A 136 -9.42 -5.29 5.23
CA LEU A 136 -8.49 -4.73 6.22
C LEU A 136 -7.68 -5.83 6.91
N SER A 137 -8.33 -6.92 7.33
CA SER A 137 -7.67 -8.06 7.96
C SER A 137 -6.66 -8.75 7.04
N VAL A 138 -6.92 -8.77 5.72
CA VAL A 138 -5.95 -9.26 4.73
C VAL A 138 -4.78 -8.32 4.57
N TYR A 139 -4.98 -6.99 4.54
CA TYR A 139 -3.88 -6.04 4.54
C TYR A 139 -3.01 -6.16 5.80
N ALA A 140 -3.63 -6.30 6.97
CA ALA A 140 -2.92 -6.50 8.23
C ALA A 140 -2.13 -7.81 8.23
N LEU A 141 -2.75 -8.93 7.82
CA LEU A 141 -2.11 -10.23 7.80
C LEU A 141 -0.99 -10.31 6.75
N ARG A 142 -1.20 -9.73 5.55
CA ARG A 142 -0.14 -9.59 4.54
C ARG A 142 1.00 -8.72 5.05
N GLY A 143 0.69 -7.63 5.75
CA GLY A 143 1.68 -6.77 6.37
C GLY A 143 2.52 -7.54 7.39
N LEU A 144 1.86 -8.28 8.28
CA LEU A 144 2.48 -9.10 9.31
C LEU A 144 3.31 -10.25 8.73
N ILE A 145 2.98 -10.80 7.57
CA ILE A 145 3.76 -11.87 6.94
C ILE A 145 5.00 -11.31 6.23
N VAL A 146 4.86 -10.15 5.59
CA VAL A 146 5.86 -9.62 4.66
C VAL A 146 6.89 -8.73 5.35
N TRP A 147 6.47 -7.86 6.26
CA TRP A 147 7.33 -6.83 6.85
C TRP A 147 8.31 -7.30 7.94
N PRO A 148 8.02 -8.32 8.79
CA PRO A 148 8.97 -8.70 9.83
C PRO A 148 10.27 -9.24 9.23
N LEU A 149 10.21 -9.92 8.09
CA LEU A 149 11.38 -10.54 7.47
C LEU A 149 12.49 -9.52 7.15
N PRO A 150 12.25 -8.45 6.35
CA PRO A 150 13.28 -7.45 6.09
C PRO A 150 13.63 -6.62 7.33
N LEU A 151 12.69 -6.35 8.23
CA LEU A 151 12.95 -5.59 9.46
C LEU A 151 13.88 -6.35 10.42
N LEU A 152 13.61 -7.63 10.65
CA LEU A 152 14.46 -8.48 11.46
C LEU A 152 15.81 -8.71 10.80
N ALA A 153 15.85 -8.90 9.48
CA ALA A 153 17.11 -9.09 8.77
C ALA A 153 18.01 -7.85 8.83
N THR A 154 17.44 -6.65 8.64
CA THR A 154 18.18 -5.39 8.78
C THR A 154 18.63 -5.15 10.21
N PHE A 155 17.76 -5.39 11.20
CA PHE A 155 18.11 -5.28 12.62
C PHE A 155 19.25 -6.23 13.02
N VAL A 156 19.18 -7.49 12.58
CA VAL A 156 20.21 -8.49 12.86
C VAL A 156 21.52 -8.13 12.17
N ALA A 157 21.47 -7.70 10.90
CA ALA A 157 22.66 -7.25 10.19
C ALA A 157 23.28 -6.03 10.90
N ASP A 158 22.52 -5.00 11.24
CA ASP A 158 23.00 -3.82 11.94
C ASP A 158 23.62 -4.15 13.31
N ARG A 159 23.04 -5.08 14.06
CA ARG A 159 23.62 -5.55 15.34
C ARG A 159 24.93 -6.31 15.19
N LEU A 160 25.16 -6.95 14.04
CA LEU A 160 26.28 -7.87 13.81
C LEU A 160 27.39 -7.28 12.94
N THR A 161 27.08 -6.27 12.13
CA THR A 161 28.02 -5.61 11.20
C THR A 161 28.08 -4.10 11.40
N GLY A 162 27.23 -3.53 12.27
CA GLY A 162 27.14 -2.09 12.49
C GLY A 162 28.31 -1.54 13.29
N TYR A 163 28.78 -0.37 12.88
CA TYR A 163 29.83 0.38 13.56
C TYR A 163 29.20 1.21 14.68
N SER A 164 29.35 0.78 15.94
CA SER A 164 29.05 1.61 17.11
C SER A 164 30.37 2.14 17.65
N LEU A 165 30.48 3.47 17.76
CA LEU A 165 31.72 4.22 18.04
C LEU A 165 32.55 3.69 19.24
N ASP A 166 31.92 3.00 20.19
CA ASP A 166 32.55 2.51 21.42
C ASP A 166 32.60 0.97 21.56
N THR A 167 32.18 0.20 20.55
CA THR A 167 32.21 -1.28 20.61
C THR A 167 32.91 -1.88 19.40
N PRO A 168 33.85 -2.82 19.61
CA PRO A 168 34.48 -3.54 18.51
C PRO A 168 33.42 -4.29 17.69
N GLU A 169 33.60 -4.34 16.37
CA GLU A 169 32.70 -5.10 15.48
C GLU A 169 32.64 -6.56 15.94
N PRO A 170 31.43 -7.13 16.14
CA PRO A 170 31.31 -8.50 16.61
C PRO A 170 31.72 -9.53 15.54
N LEU A 171 31.79 -9.13 14.27
CA LEU A 171 32.27 -9.94 13.15
C LEU A 171 33.42 -9.24 12.42
N GLU A 172 34.51 -9.97 12.21
CA GLU A 172 35.69 -9.50 11.49
C GLU A 172 35.38 -9.19 10.02
N ARG A 173 35.66 -7.96 9.58
CA ARG A 173 35.53 -7.54 8.17
C ARG A 173 36.37 -8.43 7.27
N GLY A 174 35.78 -8.84 6.15
CA GLY A 174 36.42 -9.72 5.17
C GLY A 174 36.25 -11.21 5.47
N SER A 175 35.68 -11.59 6.62
CA SER A 175 35.25 -12.97 6.86
C SER A 175 34.06 -13.35 5.98
N TRP A 176 33.94 -14.64 5.65
CA TRP A 176 32.80 -15.17 4.90
C TRP A 176 31.47 -14.99 5.66
N LEU A 177 31.51 -15.00 7.00
CA LEU A 177 30.36 -14.74 7.85
C LEU A 177 29.91 -13.29 7.77
N HIS A 178 30.85 -12.34 7.79
CA HIS A 178 30.55 -10.92 7.63
C HIS A 178 29.86 -10.65 6.29
N THR A 179 30.39 -11.19 5.19
CA THR A 179 29.79 -11.02 3.85
C THR A 179 28.41 -11.68 3.71
N LEU A 180 28.16 -12.83 4.36
CA LEU A 180 26.83 -13.43 4.38
C LEU A 180 25.82 -12.60 5.19
N VAL A 181 26.21 -12.10 6.36
CA VAL A 181 25.34 -11.28 7.20
C VAL A 181 25.05 -9.93 6.54
N GLU A 182 26.04 -9.34 5.86
CA GLU A 182 25.87 -8.12 5.07
C GLU A 182 24.93 -8.32 3.88
N ALA A 183 24.96 -9.49 3.22
CA ALA A 183 24.07 -9.83 2.11
C ALA A 183 22.65 -10.24 2.55
N PHE A 184 22.47 -10.63 3.82
CA PHE A 184 21.22 -11.16 4.35
C PHE A 184 20.01 -10.22 4.21
N PRO A 185 20.11 -8.89 4.47
CA PRO A 185 19.03 -7.95 4.21
C PRO A 185 18.54 -7.96 2.75
N VAL A 186 19.45 -8.10 1.78
CA VAL A 186 19.11 -8.13 0.35
C VAL A 186 18.31 -9.39 0.02
N ALA A 187 18.73 -10.54 0.55
CA ALA A 187 17.98 -11.79 0.41
C ALA A 187 16.59 -11.70 1.06
N ALA A 188 16.50 -11.11 2.26
CA ALA A 188 15.25 -10.92 2.98
C ALA A 188 14.29 -9.97 2.24
N VAL A 189 14.79 -8.89 1.65
CA VAL A 189 14.00 -7.98 0.79
C VAL A 189 13.51 -8.73 -0.45
N SER A 190 14.36 -9.54 -1.08
CA SER A 190 13.98 -10.35 -2.26
C SER A 190 12.86 -11.34 -1.93
N ALA A 191 12.97 -12.05 -0.80
CA ALA A 191 11.93 -12.93 -0.32
C ALA A 191 10.63 -12.18 0.00
N ALA A 192 10.72 -11.00 0.62
CA ALA A 192 9.57 -10.15 0.89
C ALA A 192 8.87 -9.67 -0.40
N VAL A 193 9.63 -9.36 -1.46
CA VAL A 193 9.08 -9.01 -2.78
C VAL A 193 8.33 -10.20 -3.39
N LEU A 194 8.91 -11.41 -3.35
CA LEU A 194 8.24 -12.62 -3.83
C LEU A 194 6.95 -12.90 -3.05
N LEU A 195 6.98 -12.79 -1.72
CA LEU A 195 5.79 -12.90 -0.87
C LEU A 195 4.74 -11.83 -1.21
N ARG A 196 5.15 -10.60 -1.49
CA ARG A 196 4.23 -9.53 -1.93
C ARG A 196 3.56 -9.85 -3.24
N LEU A 197 4.27 -10.44 -4.20
CA LEU A 197 3.73 -10.85 -5.50
C LEU A 197 2.77 -12.02 -5.34
N ALA A 198 3.14 -13.05 -4.58
CA ALA A 198 2.29 -14.23 -4.35
C ALA A 198 0.97 -13.88 -3.63
N LEU A 199 0.99 -12.84 -2.79
CA LEU A 199 -0.17 -12.37 -2.03
C LEU A 199 -0.84 -11.13 -2.65
N ALA A 200 -0.48 -10.74 -3.88
CA ALA A 200 -1.00 -9.52 -4.52
C ALA A 200 -2.51 -9.57 -4.80
N LEU A 201 -3.06 -10.76 -5.06
CA LEU A 201 -4.47 -10.96 -5.38
C LEU A 201 -5.37 -11.15 -4.14
N ALA A 202 -4.77 -11.33 -2.95
CA ALA A 202 -5.51 -11.60 -1.73
C ALA A 202 -6.52 -10.49 -1.34
N PRO A 203 -6.20 -9.18 -1.49
CA PRO A 203 -7.17 -8.11 -1.22
C PRO A 203 -8.38 -8.15 -2.17
N ALA A 204 -8.17 -8.51 -3.44
CA ALA A 204 -9.25 -8.68 -4.41
C ALA A 204 -10.12 -9.91 -4.06
N ALA A 205 -9.49 -11.01 -3.66
CA ALA A 205 -10.18 -12.21 -3.19
C ALA A 205 -11.02 -11.96 -1.92
N ALA A 206 -10.53 -11.16 -0.99
CA ALA A 206 -11.28 -10.75 0.19
C ALA A 206 -12.44 -9.81 -0.15
N ALA A 207 -12.25 -8.90 -1.11
CA ALA A 207 -13.32 -8.04 -1.63
C ALA A 207 -14.42 -8.83 -2.34
N ALA A 208 -14.11 -10.01 -2.89
CA ALA A 208 -15.08 -10.97 -3.43
C ALA A 208 -15.85 -11.77 -2.35
N GLY A 209 -15.54 -11.56 -1.07
CA GLY A 209 -16.25 -12.16 0.08
C GLY A 209 -15.56 -13.36 0.73
N LEU A 210 -14.32 -13.68 0.35
CA LEU A 210 -13.55 -14.74 1.02
C LEU A 210 -13.02 -14.27 2.38
N GLY A 211 -13.03 -15.15 3.38
CA GLY A 211 -12.37 -14.92 4.67
C GLY A 211 -10.85 -14.74 4.50
N PRO A 212 -10.15 -14.09 5.44
CA PRO A 212 -8.77 -13.63 5.25
C PRO A 212 -7.78 -14.76 4.95
N ARG A 213 -7.87 -15.88 5.69
CA ARG A 213 -7.00 -17.05 5.46
C ARG A 213 -7.30 -17.73 4.13
N ALA A 214 -8.58 -17.81 3.75
CA ALA A 214 -8.99 -18.39 2.47
C ALA A 214 -8.52 -17.52 1.28
N ALA A 215 -8.63 -16.19 1.42
CA ALA A 215 -8.16 -15.23 0.43
C ALA A 215 -6.64 -15.34 0.18
N LEU A 216 -5.83 -15.50 1.23
CA LEU A 216 -4.38 -15.71 1.11
C LEU A 216 -4.04 -17.02 0.42
N ARG A 217 -4.66 -18.15 0.85
CA ARG A 217 -4.43 -19.46 0.22
C ARG A 217 -4.83 -19.43 -1.25
N ARG A 218 -5.94 -18.76 -1.58
CA ARG A 218 -6.42 -18.62 -2.95
C ARG A 218 -5.46 -17.79 -3.78
N SER A 219 -5.01 -16.64 -3.28
CA SER A 219 -3.99 -15.82 -3.94
C SER A 219 -2.75 -16.65 -4.23
N TRP A 220 -2.21 -17.32 -3.22
CA TRP A 220 -1.04 -18.19 -3.35
C TRP A 220 -1.22 -19.22 -4.47
N SER A 221 -2.32 -19.98 -4.43
CA SER A 221 -2.62 -21.01 -5.44
C SER A 221 -2.71 -20.47 -6.87
N LEU A 222 -3.28 -19.27 -7.06
CA LEU A 222 -3.41 -18.65 -8.38
C LEU A 222 -2.06 -18.13 -8.88
N THR A 223 -1.30 -17.50 -7.99
CA THR A 223 0.02 -16.93 -8.33
C THR A 223 1.09 -17.99 -8.57
N TRP A 224 1.02 -19.16 -7.95
CA TRP A 224 2.05 -20.20 -8.08
C TRP A 224 1.92 -21.04 -9.36
N THR A 225 0.95 -20.73 -10.21
CA THR A 225 0.89 -21.28 -11.57
C THR A 225 1.87 -20.53 -12.48
N ARG A 226 2.52 -21.23 -13.42
CA ARG A 226 3.52 -20.63 -14.33
C ARG A 226 2.94 -19.43 -15.12
N SER A 227 1.67 -19.51 -15.52
CA SER A 227 0.95 -18.43 -16.20
C SER A 227 0.46 -17.34 -15.25
N GLY A 228 0.02 -17.69 -14.04
CA GLY A 228 -0.44 -16.73 -13.03
C GLY A 228 0.68 -15.85 -12.52
N PHE A 229 1.85 -16.43 -12.17
CA PHE A 229 3.02 -15.68 -11.73
C PHE A 229 3.47 -14.68 -12.79
N ALA A 230 3.63 -15.15 -14.04
CA ALA A 230 4.06 -14.31 -15.16
C ALA A 230 3.10 -13.14 -15.41
N ARG A 231 1.79 -13.37 -15.33
CA ARG A 231 0.78 -12.31 -15.50
C ARG A 231 0.78 -11.29 -14.36
N VAL A 232 0.92 -11.76 -13.12
CA VAL A 232 1.04 -10.86 -11.95
C VAL A 232 2.32 -10.03 -12.06
N LEU A 233 3.45 -10.64 -12.44
CA LEU A 233 4.72 -9.94 -12.61
C LEU A 233 4.66 -8.91 -13.75
N ALA A 234 4.12 -9.30 -14.91
CA ALA A 234 3.94 -8.43 -16.07
C ALA A 234 3.05 -7.22 -15.77
N LEU A 235 2.11 -7.34 -14.84
CA LEU A 235 1.28 -6.24 -14.38
C LEU A 235 1.96 -5.42 -13.27
N ALA A 236 2.60 -6.09 -12.30
CA ALA A 236 3.21 -5.45 -11.16
C ALA A 236 4.41 -4.58 -11.55
N LEU A 237 5.30 -5.05 -12.42
CA LEU A 237 6.49 -4.31 -12.85
C LEU A 237 6.17 -2.90 -13.38
N PRO A 238 5.34 -2.72 -14.43
CA PRO A 238 5.06 -1.39 -14.97
C PRO A 238 4.33 -0.50 -13.95
N LEU A 239 3.45 -1.06 -13.12
CA LEU A 239 2.80 -0.30 -12.04
C LEU A 239 3.81 0.15 -10.96
N THR A 240 4.82 -0.68 -10.68
CA THR A 240 5.90 -0.34 -9.74
C THR A 240 6.80 0.75 -10.31
N VAL A 241 7.13 0.68 -11.59
CA VAL A 241 7.88 1.73 -12.29
C VAL A 241 7.09 3.04 -12.32
N LEU A 242 5.78 2.97 -12.59
CA LEU A 242 4.92 4.15 -12.59
C LEU A 242 4.82 4.79 -11.20
N THR A 243 4.61 4.00 -10.16
CA THR A 243 4.52 4.48 -8.78
C THR A 243 5.84 5.07 -8.30
N THR A 244 6.96 4.39 -8.50
CA THR A 244 8.27 4.92 -8.12
C THR A 244 8.66 6.15 -8.93
N GLY A 245 8.40 6.15 -10.25
CA GLY A 245 8.61 7.27 -11.14
C GLY A 245 7.80 8.51 -10.73
N THR A 246 6.52 8.33 -10.41
CA THR A 246 5.65 9.43 -9.94
C THR A 246 6.09 9.95 -8.58
N VAL A 247 6.42 9.09 -7.61
CA VAL A 247 6.97 9.54 -6.31
C VAL A 247 8.24 10.34 -6.53
N ARG A 248 9.17 9.84 -7.35
CA ARG A 248 10.43 10.53 -7.65
C ARG A 248 10.16 11.88 -8.33
N LEU A 249 9.30 11.93 -9.33
CA LEU A 249 8.95 13.16 -10.03
C LEU A 249 8.33 14.19 -9.08
N VAL A 250 7.37 13.78 -8.26
CA VAL A 250 6.74 14.72 -7.33
C VAL A 250 7.73 15.18 -6.27
N THR A 251 8.51 14.28 -5.65
CA THR A 251 9.53 14.66 -4.66
C THR A 251 10.56 15.63 -5.23
N GLN A 252 10.99 15.46 -6.48
CA GLN A 252 11.88 16.38 -7.19
C GLN A 252 11.22 17.74 -7.45
N LEU A 253 9.97 17.76 -7.94
CA LEU A 253 9.19 18.99 -8.12
C LEU A 253 8.92 19.73 -6.80
N ALA A 254 8.94 19.01 -5.68
CA ALA A 254 8.65 19.55 -4.37
C ALA A 254 9.91 20.09 -3.65
N LEU A 255 11.12 19.77 -4.12
CA LEU A 255 12.38 20.35 -3.62
C LEU A 255 12.40 21.89 -3.62
N PRO A 256 12.03 22.60 -4.71
CA PRO A 256 12.03 24.06 -4.71
C PRO A 256 11.00 24.69 -3.76
N LEU A 257 9.99 23.92 -3.30
CA LEU A 257 9.00 24.39 -2.33
C LEU A 257 9.51 24.33 -0.88
N ARG A 258 10.57 23.56 -0.61
CA ARG A 258 11.16 23.42 0.74
C ARG A 258 11.56 24.75 1.38
N PRO A 259 12.31 25.65 0.72
CA PRO A 259 12.67 26.93 1.31
C PRO A 259 11.42 27.78 1.60
N LEU A 260 10.44 27.82 0.69
CA LEU A 260 9.21 28.60 0.87
C LEU A 260 8.40 28.15 2.10
N VAL A 261 8.19 26.83 2.24
CA VAL A 261 7.46 26.27 3.39
C VAL A 261 8.23 26.53 4.69
N ARG A 262 9.55 26.37 4.65
CA ARG A 262 10.41 26.66 5.80
C ARG A 262 10.32 28.13 6.19
N ASP A 263 10.53 29.06 5.26
CA ASP A 263 10.59 30.50 5.55
C ASP A 263 9.25 31.00 6.13
N PHE A 264 8.14 30.54 5.56
CA PHE A 264 6.80 30.87 6.07
C PHE A 264 6.56 30.34 7.49
N LEU A 265 6.92 29.07 7.75
CA LEU A 265 6.75 28.48 9.08
C LEU A 265 7.74 29.03 10.10
N GLU A 266 8.96 29.36 9.68
CA GLU A 266 9.98 29.96 10.55
C GLU A 266 9.51 31.34 11.03
N GLN A 267 8.96 32.16 10.12
CA GLN A 267 8.35 33.44 10.47
C GLN A 267 7.14 33.29 11.38
N ALA A 268 6.27 32.31 11.12
CA ALA A 268 5.04 32.11 11.89
C ALA A 268 5.28 31.53 13.30
N THR A 269 6.28 30.66 13.44
CA THR A 269 6.50 29.88 14.67
C THR A 269 7.71 30.34 15.49
N GLY A 270 8.62 31.12 14.89
CA GLY A 270 9.89 31.52 15.51
C GLY A 270 10.81 30.35 15.87
N ASN A 271 10.56 29.17 15.28
CA ASN A 271 11.32 27.95 15.56
C ASN A 271 11.86 27.33 14.26
N PHE A 272 13.15 27.56 14.01
CA PHE A 272 13.88 27.02 12.86
C PHE A 272 13.77 25.49 12.75
N PHE A 273 13.85 24.75 13.85
CA PHE A 273 13.84 23.27 13.79
C PHE A 273 12.48 22.74 13.36
N ALA A 274 11.39 23.25 13.93
CA ALA A 274 10.04 22.88 13.51
C ALA A 274 9.81 23.23 12.03
N ALA A 275 10.21 24.43 11.60
CA ALA A 275 10.08 24.86 10.21
C ALA A 275 10.92 24.01 9.24
N TYR A 276 12.13 23.61 9.64
CA TYR A 276 13.00 22.75 8.86
C TYR A 276 12.39 21.35 8.61
N TYR A 277 11.93 20.68 9.66
CA TYR A 277 11.32 19.35 9.53
C TYR A 277 9.99 19.40 8.78
N ALA A 278 9.16 20.41 9.02
CA ALA A 278 7.93 20.61 8.28
C ALA A 278 8.19 20.88 6.78
N GLY A 279 9.22 21.68 6.47
CA GLY A 279 9.67 21.93 5.10
C GLY A 279 10.14 20.68 4.36
N ILE A 280 10.68 19.68 5.07
CA ILE A 280 11.04 18.38 4.48
C ILE A 280 9.82 17.47 4.31
N LEU A 281 8.95 17.41 5.33
CA LEU A 281 7.83 16.46 5.37
C LEU A 281 6.67 16.84 4.46
N ALA A 282 6.26 18.12 4.45
CA ALA A 282 5.08 18.55 3.71
C ALA A 282 5.15 18.21 2.20
N PRO A 283 6.28 18.47 1.50
CA PRO A 283 6.39 18.14 0.08
C PRO A 283 6.36 16.63 -0.19
N VAL A 284 6.93 15.83 0.73
CA VAL A 284 6.91 14.36 0.65
C VAL A 284 5.48 13.82 0.85
N LEU A 285 4.75 14.33 1.85
CA LEU A 285 3.38 13.93 2.14
C LEU A 285 2.44 14.26 0.98
N VAL A 286 2.55 15.46 0.42
CA VAL A 286 1.79 15.87 -0.78
C VAL A 286 2.12 14.94 -1.96
N GLY A 287 3.39 14.60 -2.14
CA GLY A 287 3.80 13.66 -3.18
C GLY A 287 3.22 12.28 -3.03
N ILE A 288 3.22 11.73 -1.81
CA ILE A 288 2.61 10.43 -1.52
C ILE A 288 1.11 10.46 -1.80
N LEU A 289 0.41 11.52 -1.38
CA LEU A 289 -1.04 11.67 -1.60
C LEU A 289 -1.38 11.80 -3.09
N ALA A 290 -0.62 12.61 -3.83
CA ALA A 290 -0.80 12.79 -5.27
C ALA A 290 -0.54 11.49 -6.03
N THR A 291 0.58 10.79 -5.73
CA THR A 291 0.86 9.47 -6.28
C THR A 291 -0.27 8.50 -5.95
N ALA A 292 -0.76 8.47 -4.71
CA ALA A 292 -1.83 7.58 -4.30
C ALA A 292 -3.12 7.84 -5.08
N ALA A 293 -3.50 9.11 -5.26
CA ALA A 293 -4.68 9.49 -6.03
C ALA A 293 -4.65 8.99 -7.49
N VAL A 294 -3.46 9.00 -8.10
CA VAL A 294 -3.28 8.61 -9.51
C VAL A 294 -3.13 7.09 -9.66
N THR A 295 -2.33 6.47 -8.79
CA THR A 295 -1.87 5.09 -9.00
C THR A 295 -2.74 4.05 -8.32
N LEU A 296 -3.37 4.35 -7.18
CA LEU A 296 -4.20 3.37 -6.45
C LEU A 296 -5.43 2.91 -7.24
N PRO A 297 -6.21 3.79 -7.91
CA PRO A 297 -7.37 3.34 -8.68
C PRO A 297 -6.97 2.41 -9.83
N LEU A 298 -5.87 2.75 -10.52
CA LEU A 298 -5.34 1.95 -11.63
C LEU A 298 -4.86 0.58 -11.15
N THR A 299 -4.06 0.56 -10.07
CA THR A 299 -3.49 -0.68 -9.53
C THR A 299 -4.58 -1.60 -8.99
N PHE A 300 -5.50 -1.09 -8.17
CA PHE A 300 -6.54 -1.90 -7.54
C PHE A 300 -7.56 -2.44 -8.56
N THR A 301 -7.91 -1.67 -9.58
CA THR A 301 -8.77 -2.17 -10.68
C THR A 301 -8.05 -3.20 -11.54
N ALA A 302 -6.76 -3.01 -11.84
CA ALA A 302 -5.98 -3.97 -12.63
C ALA A 302 -5.78 -5.31 -11.90
N PHE A 303 -5.52 -5.30 -10.59
CA PHE A 303 -5.43 -6.54 -9.81
C PHE A 303 -6.80 -7.21 -9.62
N ALA A 304 -7.89 -6.44 -9.50
CA ALA A 304 -9.23 -7.00 -9.43
C ALA A 304 -9.65 -7.66 -10.75
N THR A 305 -9.38 -7.04 -11.90
CA THR A 305 -9.64 -7.66 -13.21
C THR A 305 -8.79 -8.88 -13.45
N LEU A 306 -7.51 -8.85 -13.06
CA LEU A 306 -6.62 -10.00 -13.15
C LEU A 306 -7.11 -11.17 -12.29
N TYR A 307 -7.60 -10.90 -11.09
CA TYR A 307 -8.21 -11.91 -10.22
C TYR A 307 -9.40 -12.59 -10.92
N ASP A 308 -10.32 -11.82 -11.50
CA ASP A 308 -11.49 -12.35 -12.22
C ASP A 308 -11.08 -13.19 -13.45
N HIS A 309 -10.03 -12.80 -14.18
CA HIS A 309 -9.54 -13.56 -15.34
C HIS A 309 -8.82 -14.86 -14.97
N LEU A 310 -8.25 -14.94 -13.76
CA LEU A 310 -7.57 -16.14 -13.27
C LEU A 310 -8.54 -17.11 -12.57
N LEU A 311 -9.79 -16.69 -12.31
CA LEU A 311 -10.79 -17.59 -11.79
C LEU A 311 -11.23 -18.61 -12.85
N PRO A 312 -11.40 -19.90 -12.50
CA PRO A 312 -12.04 -20.87 -13.39
C PRO A 312 -13.45 -20.38 -13.72
N ARG A 313 -13.78 -20.21 -15.00
CA ARG A 313 -15.17 -19.98 -15.40
C ARG A 313 -15.95 -21.25 -15.08
N THR A 314 -16.83 -21.17 -14.08
CA THR A 314 -17.84 -22.20 -13.91
C THR A 314 -18.78 -22.07 -15.11
N PRO A 315 -18.97 -23.13 -15.92
CA PRO A 315 -19.99 -23.09 -16.95
C PRO A 315 -21.34 -22.81 -16.27
N PRO A 316 -22.27 -22.11 -16.95
CA PRO A 316 -23.61 -21.99 -16.42
C PRO A 316 -24.10 -23.41 -16.11
N ARG A 317 -24.53 -23.63 -14.86
CA ARG A 317 -25.32 -24.82 -14.54
C ARG A 317 -26.48 -24.77 -15.54
N CYS A 318 -26.44 -25.62 -16.56
CA CYS A 318 -27.65 -26.00 -17.28
C CYS A 318 -28.66 -26.31 -16.19
N ALA A 319 -29.83 -25.69 -16.27
CA ALA A 319 -30.96 -26.02 -15.44
C ALA A 319 -31.19 -27.53 -15.60
N GLU A 320 -30.63 -28.31 -14.67
CA GLU A 320 -30.86 -29.74 -14.57
C GLU A 320 -32.31 -29.92 -14.20
N GLY A 321 -33.06 -30.46 -15.15
CA GLY A 321 -34.13 -31.41 -14.86
C GLY A 321 -35.33 -30.84 -14.14
N SER A 322 -36.19 -30.13 -14.88
CA SER A 322 -37.64 -30.36 -14.75
C SER A 322 -37.94 -31.77 -15.25
N VAL A 323 -37.52 -32.80 -14.50
CA VAL A 323 -37.98 -34.17 -14.67
C VAL A 323 -39.13 -34.37 -13.69
N ASP A 324 -40.32 -34.27 -14.27
CA ASP A 324 -41.35 -35.29 -14.15
C ASP A 324 -41.74 -35.72 -12.71
N SER A 325 -42.80 -35.09 -12.22
CA SER A 325 -43.67 -35.70 -11.21
C SER A 325 -45.07 -35.92 -11.79
N THR A 326 -45.15 -36.54 -12.97
CA THR A 326 -46.39 -37.17 -13.40
C THR A 326 -46.49 -38.56 -12.76
N VAL A 327 -46.76 -38.54 -11.45
CA VAL A 327 -47.08 -39.72 -10.65
C VAL A 327 -48.45 -40.25 -11.07
N ARG A 328 -48.41 -41.40 -11.74
CA ARG A 328 -49.39 -42.49 -11.74
C ARG A 328 -50.37 -42.47 -10.54
N ARG A 329 -51.66 -42.29 -10.82
CA ARG A 329 -52.88 -42.79 -10.14
C ARG A 329 -54.01 -42.26 -11.04
N THR A 330 -54.74 -43.06 -11.81
CA THR A 330 -55.39 -44.36 -11.58
C THR A 330 -55.60 -45.06 -12.91
#